data_AF-A0A4Q3FRN2-F1
#
_entry.id   AF-A0A4Q3FRN2-F1
#
_cell.length_a   1.000
_cell.length_b   1.000
_cell.length_c   1.000
_cell.angle_alpha   90.00
_cell.angle_beta   90.00
_cell.angle_gamma   90.00
#
_symmetry.space_group_name_H-M   'P 1'
#
loop_
_entity.id
_entity.type
_entity.pdbx_description
1 polymer ?
#
loop_
_entity_poly.entity_id
_entity_poly.type
_entity_poly.pdbx_seq_one_letter_code
_entity_poly.pdbx_strand_id
1 'polypeptide(L)'
;MSWIFHLRQKWLRPTISASAVRETPAQTGGEPGMILSFESPPAFAHMPPSGRYGAIKILGTDEGWIRYGVLDMLWPEPPTIEQAAARQFWRRLAFDDTGGNRLAYSFGAAYWPGKAAPNLSVVGTRKVTRPESACLGDMTSIASLFMAARAGEREWLWRHERALFLTAWRQDEATGSPRTTTGNLAIKRLDDLLREDPFPQWSDGLVSMPPATFVTMARAAIRKTCLDLKALGPRRTQSQTAHVLRQCIDRFNAAHARDGIIETEERAAIMAVVAQIATSAGHADLAEAADTWREW
;
A
#
# COMPACT_ATOMS: atom_id res chain seq x y z
N MET A 1 19.70 -34.29 -75.53
CA MET A 1 20.71 -34.83 -74.60
C MET A 1 20.87 -33.82 -73.47
N SER A 2 20.02 -33.79 -72.42
CA SER A 2 20.00 -34.66 -71.21
C SER A 2 21.40 -34.77 -70.60
N TRP A 3 21.70 -34.42 -69.33
CA TRP A 3 21.14 -34.83 -68.03
C TRP A 3 21.42 -33.73 -66.96
N ILE A 4 20.47 -33.23 -66.15
CA ILE A 4 19.91 -33.71 -64.85
C ILE A 4 20.92 -33.85 -63.70
N PHE A 5 20.85 -32.95 -62.71
CA PHE A 5 21.02 -33.28 -61.29
C PHE A 5 19.94 -32.55 -60.45
N HIS A 6 19.21 -33.34 -59.68
CA HIS A 6 18.10 -32.95 -58.81
C HIS A 6 18.62 -32.47 -57.44
N LEU A 7 18.18 -31.29 -56.98
CA LEU A 7 18.15 -30.94 -55.55
C LEU A 7 16.77 -30.40 -55.20
N ARG A 8 15.96 -31.27 -54.57
CA ARG A 8 14.72 -30.89 -53.87
C ARG A 8 15.11 -30.25 -52.53
N GLN A 9 15.06 -28.92 -52.42
CA GLN A 9 14.93 -28.27 -51.12
C GLN A 9 13.46 -28.30 -50.70
N LYS A 10 13.15 -29.17 -49.73
CA LYS A 10 11.92 -29.09 -48.96
C LYS A 10 11.96 -27.81 -48.14
N TRP A 11 11.00 -26.92 -48.40
CA TRP A 11 10.66 -25.83 -47.50
C TRP A 11 10.22 -26.40 -46.14
N LEU A 12 11.12 -26.41 -45.16
CA LEU A 12 10.75 -26.53 -43.76
C LEU A 12 10.13 -25.19 -43.36
N ARG A 13 8.80 -25.17 -43.26
CA ARG A 13 8.08 -24.11 -42.56
C ARG A 13 8.62 -24.07 -41.13
N PRO A 14 9.11 -22.93 -40.61
CA PRO A 14 9.29 -22.80 -39.17
C PRO A 14 7.90 -22.87 -38.55
N THR A 15 7.69 -23.87 -37.69
CA THR A 15 6.57 -23.92 -36.77
C THR A 15 6.67 -22.66 -35.91
N ILE A 16 5.85 -21.66 -36.21
CA ILE A 16 5.66 -20.49 -35.35
C ILE A 16 5.04 -21.04 -34.07
N SER A 17 5.88 -21.23 -33.05
CA SER A 17 5.41 -21.40 -31.68
C SER A 17 4.60 -20.15 -31.36
N ALA A 18 3.31 -20.34 -31.08
CA ALA A 18 2.39 -19.25 -30.77
C ALA A 18 2.94 -18.46 -29.58
N SER A 19 3.51 -17.29 -29.86
CA SER A 19 3.79 -16.29 -28.84
C SER A 19 2.44 -15.92 -28.23
N ALA A 20 2.22 -16.33 -26.98
CA ALA A 20 1.07 -15.93 -26.20
C ALA A 20 1.00 -14.40 -26.19
N VAL A 21 -0.03 -13.85 -26.82
CA VAL A 21 -0.37 -12.43 -26.70
C VAL A 21 -0.64 -12.19 -25.22
N ARG A 22 0.29 -11.52 -24.52
CA ARG A 22 0.09 -11.12 -23.13
C ARG A 22 -0.92 -9.99 -23.12
N GLU A 23 -2.16 -10.31 -22.76
CA GLU A 23 -3.20 -9.30 -22.55
C GLU A 23 -2.80 -8.41 -21.37
N THR A 24 -2.84 -7.10 -21.61
CA THR A 24 -2.58 -6.10 -20.58
C THR A 24 -3.81 -5.98 -19.68
N PRO A 25 -3.67 -5.91 -18.33
CA PRO A 25 -4.81 -5.78 -17.40
C PRO A 25 -5.70 -4.54 -17.61
N ALA A 26 -5.29 -3.62 -18.50
CA ALA A 26 -6.07 -2.46 -18.90
C ALA A 26 -7.40 -2.80 -19.60
N GLN A 27 -7.53 -4.00 -20.20
CA GLN A 27 -8.73 -4.40 -20.95
C GLN A 27 -9.67 -5.30 -20.14
N THR A 28 -9.19 -5.95 -19.09
CA THR A 28 -9.96 -6.85 -18.22
C THR A 28 -10.01 -6.21 -16.83
N GLY A 29 -11.11 -5.51 -16.54
CA GLY A 29 -11.34 -4.98 -15.18
C GLY A 29 -11.22 -6.11 -14.17
N GLY A 30 -10.54 -5.92 -13.04
CA GLY A 30 -10.10 -6.98 -12.12
C GLY A 30 -11.22 -7.95 -11.69
N GLU A 31 -11.48 -8.96 -12.52
CA GLU A 31 -12.57 -9.90 -12.29
C GLU A 31 -12.19 -10.87 -11.17
N PRO A 32 -13.14 -11.24 -10.29
CA PRO A 32 -12.89 -12.27 -9.29
C PRO A 32 -12.37 -13.56 -9.92
N GLY A 33 -11.21 -14.02 -9.43
CA GLY A 33 -10.51 -15.19 -9.92
C GLY A 33 -9.40 -14.92 -10.92
N MET A 34 -9.26 -13.69 -11.40
CA MET A 34 -8.13 -13.29 -12.24
C MET A 34 -6.82 -13.43 -11.45
N ILE A 35 -5.82 -14.05 -12.07
CA ILE A 35 -4.47 -14.22 -11.54
C ILE A 35 -3.52 -13.37 -12.35
N LEU A 36 -2.71 -12.58 -11.64
CA LEU A 36 -1.80 -11.60 -12.23
C LEU A 36 -0.41 -11.84 -11.66
N SER A 37 0.59 -11.86 -12.54
CA SER A 37 2.00 -11.89 -12.17
C SER A 37 2.54 -10.48 -12.08
N PHE A 38 3.47 -10.27 -11.15
CA PHE A 38 4.25 -9.05 -10.99
C PHE A 38 5.73 -9.39 -10.81
N GLU A 39 6.61 -8.47 -11.20
CA GLU A 39 8.02 -8.53 -10.78
C GLU A 39 8.11 -8.10 -9.32
N SER A 40 8.76 -8.92 -8.51
CA SER A 40 8.84 -8.71 -7.07
C SER A 40 9.76 -7.54 -6.75
N PRO A 41 9.29 -6.53 -6.01
CA PRO A 41 10.12 -5.40 -5.63
C PRO A 41 11.16 -5.82 -4.60
N PRO A 42 12.22 -5.01 -4.40
CA PRO A 42 13.17 -5.26 -3.32
C PRO A 42 12.47 -5.25 -1.95
N ALA A 43 12.88 -6.17 -1.07
CA ALA A 43 12.31 -6.32 0.28
C ALA A 43 12.47 -5.04 1.12
N PHE A 44 13.59 -4.35 0.95
CA PHE A 44 13.91 -3.08 1.59
C PHE A 44 14.43 -2.09 0.55
N ALA A 45 14.24 -0.79 0.77
CA ALA A 45 14.55 0.23 -0.24
C ALA A 45 16.04 0.25 -0.64
N HIS A 46 16.93 -0.15 0.27
CA HIS A 46 18.38 -0.21 0.04
C HIS A 46 18.84 -1.52 -0.62
N MET A 47 17.97 -2.51 -0.78
CA MET A 47 18.31 -3.77 -1.44
C MET A 47 18.12 -3.67 -2.97
N PRO A 48 18.92 -4.41 -3.76
CA PRO A 48 18.68 -4.51 -5.20
C PRO A 48 17.37 -5.27 -5.50
N PRO A 49 16.77 -5.08 -6.68
CA PRO A 49 15.65 -5.90 -7.15
C PRO A 49 16.00 -7.39 -7.08
N SER A 50 15.04 -8.22 -6.67
CA SER A 50 15.29 -9.65 -6.46
C SER A 50 15.34 -10.46 -7.76
N GLY A 51 14.85 -9.89 -8.87
CA GLY A 51 14.68 -10.59 -10.15
C GLY A 51 13.64 -11.72 -10.09
N ARG A 52 12.90 -11.83 -8.99
CA ARG A 52 11.85 -12.83 -8.79
C ARG A 52 10.51 -12.28 -9.24
N TYR A 53 9.57 -13.18 -9.46
CA TYR A 53 8.18 -12.87 -9.81
C TYR A 53 7.26 -13.41 -8.73
N GLY A 54 6.25 -12.63 -8.38
CA GLY A 54 5.14 -13.07 -7.53
C GLY A 54 3.84 -13.07 -8.31
N ALA A 55 2.78 -13.54 -7.68
CA ALA A 55 1.44 -13.50 -8.25
C ALA A 55 0.39 -13.16 -7.21
N ILE A 56 -0.65 -12.45 -7.67
CA ILE A 56 -1.86 -12.18 -6.90
C ILE A 56 -3.05 -12.86 -7.55
N LYS A 57 -4.08 -13.13 -6.74
CA LYS A 57 -5.41 -13.52 -7.23
C LYS A 57 -6.44 -12.50 -6.76
N ILE A 58 -7.24 -11.99 -7.68
CA ILE A 58 -8.37 -11.11 -7.35
C ILE A 58 -9.47 -11.97 -6.72
N LEU A 59 -9.96 -11.54 -5.57
CA LEU A 59 -10.98 -12.23 -4.78
C LEU A 59 -12.38 -11.64 -4.98
N GLY A 60 -12.45 -10.34 -5.23
CA GLY A 60 -13.70 -9.60 -5.30
C GLY A 60 -13.50 -8.13 -5.64
N THR A 61 -14.58 -7.49 -6.06
CA THR A 61 -14.66 -6.04 -6.18
C THR A 61 -15.95 -5.57 -5.49
N ASP A 62 -15.88 -4.53 -4.68
CA ASP A 62 -17.05 -3.91 -4.05
C ASP A 62 -16.80 -2.44 -3.72
N GLU A 63 -17.84 -1.61 -3.83
CA GLU A 63 -17.84 -0.22 -3.35
C GLU A 63 -16.59 0.62 -3.73
N GLY A 64 -16.04 0.38 -4.92
CA GLY A 64 -14.84 1.09 -5.39
C GLY A 64 -13.51 0.51 -4.89
N TRP A 65 -13.50 -0.72 -4.38
CA TRP A 65 -12.32 -1.48 -3.93
C TRP A 65 -12.14 -2.75 -4.77
N ILE A 66 -10.88 -3.14 -4.93
CA ILE A 66 -10.45 -4.44 -5.44
C ILE A 66 -9.78 -5.18 -4.29
N ARG A 67 -10.25 -6.40 -4.06
CA ARG A 67 -9.73 -7.29 -3.02
C ARG A 67 -8.91 -8.39 -3.65
N TYR A 68 -7.74 -8.67 -3.09
CA TYR A 68 -6.81 -9.64 -3.65
C TYR A 68 -5.99 -10.33 -2.57
N GLY A 69 -5.48 -11.52 -2.90
CA GLY A 69 -4.51 -12.26 -2.07
C GLY A 69 -3.19 -12.45 -2.80
N VAL A 70 -2.08 -12.41 -2.07
CA VAL A 70 -0.72 -12.68 -2.60
C VAL A 70 -0.38 -14.16 -2.44
N LEU A 71 -0.03 -14.84 -3.53
CA LEU A 71 0.26 -16.28 -3.54
C LEU A 71 1.60 -16.60 -2.86
N ASP A 72 1.68 -17.73 -2.17
CA ASP A 72 2.72 -18.13 -1.21
C ASP A 72 4.03 -18.64 -1.82
N MET A 73 4.44 -18.08 -2.96
CA MET A 73 5.69 -18.41 -3.63
C MET A 73 6.20 -17.22 -4.44
N LEU A 74 7.51 -17.17 -4.61
CA LEU A 74 8.16 -16.36 -5.64
C LEU A 74 8.90 -17.27 -6.62
N TRP A 75 8.87 -16.90 -7.90
CA TRP A 75 9.43 -17.68 -9.00
C TRP A 75 10.59 -16.95 -9.67
N PRO A 76 11.55 -17.66 -10.30
CA PRO A 76 12.61 -17.02 -11.09
C PRO A 76 12.10 -16.42 -12.41
N GLU A 77 10.92 -16.85 -12.87
CA GLU A 77 10.25 -16.38 -14.08
C GLU A 77 8.76 -16.16 -13.77
N PRO A 78 8.01 -15.40 -14.59
CA PRO A 78 6.56 -15.27 -14.41
C PRO A 78 5.88 -16.65 -14.33
N PRO A 79 5.07 -16.94 -13.30
CA PRO A 79 4.49 -18.26 -13.11
C PRO A 79 3.48 -18.62 -14.20
N THR A 80 3.35 -19.91 -14.49
CA THR A 80 2.22 -20.44 -15.26
C THR A 80 0.95 -20.49 -14.42
N ILE A 81 -0.20 -20.63 -15.07
CA ILE A 81 -1.48 -20.77 -14.38
C ILE A 81 -1.54 -22.02 -13.49
N GLU A 82 -0.89 -23.12 -13.88
CA GLU A 82 -0.78 -24.34 -13.08
C GLU A 82 0.07 -24.11 -11.83
N GLN A 83 1.21 -23.45 -11.99
CA GLN A 83 2.09 -23.11 -10.88
C GLN A 83 1.40 -22.20 -9.88
N ALA A 84 0.68 -21.18 -10.35
CA ALA A 84 -0.08 -20.27 -9.51
C ALA A 84 -1.27 -20.98 -8.83
N ALA A 85 -1.99 -21.85 -9.55
CA ALA A 85 -3.14 -22.57 -9.02
C ALA A 85 -2.81 -23.59 -7.93
N ALA A 86 -1.56 -24.06 -7.86
CA ALA A 86 -1.08 -24.96 -6.82
C ALA A 86 -0.74 -24.25 -5.50
N ARG A 87 -0.83 -22.92 -5.45
CA ARG A 87 -0.41 -22.10 -4.31
C ARG A 87 -1.57 -21.58 -3.48
N GLN A 88 -1.29 -21.33 -2.21
CA GLN A 88 -2.21 -20.68 -1.29
C GLN A 88 -1.80 -19.21 -1.14
N PHE A 89 -2.51 -18.42 -0.34
CA PHE A 89 -2.02 -17.09 0.03
C PHE A 89 -0.94 -17.18 1.10
N TRP A 90 0.07 -16.31 1.01
CA TRP A 90 1.09 -16.16 2.05
C TRP A 90 0.41 -16.02 3.41
N ARG A 91 0.98 -16.66 4.44
CA ARG A 91 0.67 -16.34 5.83
C ARG A 91 1.76 -15.43 6.34
N ARG A 92 1.38 -14.34 7.00
CA ARG A 92 2.30 -13.39 7.61
C ARG A 92 3.03 -14.10 8.75
N LEU A 93 4.35 -14.21 8.65
CA LEU A 93 5.22 -14.79 9.67
C LEU A 93 6.35 -13.83 10.05
N ALA A 94 6.79 -12.97 9.13
CA ALA A 94 7.89 -12.04 9.38
C ALA A 94 7.49 -10.85 10.26
N PHE A 95 6.19 -10.51 10.32
CA PHE A 95 5.67 -9.30 10.98
C PHE A 95 4.40 -9.52 11.81
N ASP A 96 4.09 -10.77 12.14
CA ASP A 96 2.89 -11.11 12.93
C ASP A 96 3.25 -12.13 14.01
N ASP A 97 3.28 -11.65 15.25
CA ASP A 97 3.53 -12.47 16.44
C ASP A 97 2.39 -13.47 16.70
N THR A 98 1.23 -13.30 16.04
CA THR A 98 0.08 -14.21 16.10
C THR A 98 0.07 -15.27 14.99
N GLY A 99 1.00 -15.20 14.02
CA GLY A 99 1.32 -16.24 13.05
C GLY A 99 0.19 -16.72 12.13
N GLY A 100 -0.91 -15.97 12.03
CA GLY A 100 -2.18 -16.52 11.53
C GLY A 100 -2.66 -15.95 10.20
N ASN A 101 -2.46 -14.66 9.95
CA ASN A 101 -3.21 -13.93 8.94
C ASN A 101 -2.66 -14.13 7.54
N ARG A 102 -3.56 -14.38 6.58
CA ARG A 102 -3.19 -14.46 5.16
C ARG A 102 -2.92 -13.05 4.62
N LEU A 103 -1.95 -12.93 3.72
CA LEU A 103 -1.65 -11.69 3.00
C LEU A 103 -2.73 -11.43 1.95
N ALA A 104 -3.86 -10.91 2.42
CA ALA A 104 -4.96 -10.45 1.61
C ALA A 104 -5.22 -8.97 1.92
N TYR A 105 -5.41 -8.18 0.87
CA TYR A 105 -5.47 -6.72 0.95
C TYR A 105 -6.56 -6.13 0.06
N SER A 106 -7.02 -4.95 0.43
CA SER A 106 -7.90 -4.12 -0.39
C SER A 106 -7.12 -2.94 -0.98
N PHE A 107 -7.41 -2.55 -2.21
CA PHE A 107 -6.95 -1.27 -2.79
C PHE A 107 -8.05 -0.64 -3.64
N GLY A 108 -8.08 0.69 -3.71
CA GLY A 108 -9.14 1.38 -4.45
C GLY A 108 -9.12 1.02 -5.94
N ALA A 109 -10.27 0.67 -6.50
CA ALA A 109 -10.46 0.37 -7.92
C ALA A 109 -10.05 1.56 -8.82
N ALA A 110 -10.14 2.80 -8.32
CA ALA A 110 -9.65 3.99 -9.03
C ALA A 110 -8.14 3.98 -9.31
N TYR A 111 -7.37 3.12 -8.63
CA TYR A 111 -5.93 2.95 -8.82
C TYR A 111 -5.56 1.82 -9.80
N TRP A 112 -6.56 1.08 -10.29
CA TRP A 112 -6.40 0.00 -11.25
C TRP A 112 -6.40 0.50 -12.71
N PRO A 113 -5.63 -0.13 -13.62
CA PRO A 113 -4.47 -1.00 -13.39
C PRO A 113 -3.15 -0.23 -13.33
N GLY A 114 -3.11 1.00 -13.86
CA GLY A 114 -1.88 1.71 -14.20
C GLY A 114 -1.10 2.35 -13.05
N LYS A 115 -1.69 2.47 -11.86
CA LYS A 115 -1.02 3.03 -10.66
C LYS A 115 -0.78 2.00 -9.55
N ALA A 116 -1.28 0.77 -9.72
CA ALA A 116 -1.28 -0.23 -8.66
C ALA A 116 0.06 -0.97 -8.54
N ALA A 117 0.68 -1.35 -9.67
CA ALA A 117 2.08 -1.80 -9.77
C ALA A 117 2.53 -1.76 -11.25
N PRO A 118 3.73 -1.26 -11.57
CA PRO A 118 4.27 -1.42 -12.91
C PRO A 118 4.44 -2.92 -13.23
N ASN A 119 4.19 -3.31 -14.49
CA ASN A 119 4.46 -4.64 -15.05
C ASN A 119 3.55 -5.80 -14.58
N LEU A 120 2.28 -5.52 -14.29
CA LEU A 120 1.29 -6.60 -14.14
C LEU A 120 1.04 -7.31 -15.47
N SER A 121 1.07 -8.65 -15.45
CA SER A 121 0.71 -9.48 -16.60
C SER A 121 -0.34 -10.51 -16.21
N VAL A 122 -1.34 -10.70 -17.06
CA VAL A 122 -2.39 -11.70 -16.85
C VAL A 122 -1.78 -13.09 -17.00
N VAL A 123 -1.90 -13.92 -15.97
CA VAL A 123 -1.50 -15.33 -15.98
C VAL A 123 -2.66 -16.21 -16.42
N GLY A 124 -3.89 -15.84 -16.04
CA GLY A 124 -5.12 -16.52 -16.41
C GLY A 124 -6.21 -16.32 -15.35
N THR A 125 -7.30 -17.08 -15.45
CA THR A 125 -8.44 -16.97 -14.53
C THR A 125 -8.76 -18.32 -13.90
N ARG A 126 -8.99 -18.32 -12.58
CA ARG A 126 -9.41 -19.49 -11.80
C ARG A 126 -10.48 -19.08 -10.81
N LYS A 127 -11.56 -19.86 -10.73
CA LYS A 127 -12.64 -19.62 -9.78
C LYS A 127 -12.10 -19.39 -8.36
N VAL A 128 -12.62 -18.38 -7.68
CA VAL A 128 -12.36 -18.16 -6.26
C VAL A 128 -13.02 -19.29 -5.47
N THR A 129 -12.24 -20.00 -4.69
CA THR A 129 -12.68 -21.11 -3.85
C THR A 129 -13.26 -20.58 -2.54
N ARG A 130 -14.09 -21.38 -1.87
CA ARG A 130 -14.69 -21.00 -0.59
C ARG A 130 -13.64 -20.61 0.48
N PRO A 131 -12.50 -21.32 0.63
CA PRO A 131 -11.46 -20.90 1.56
C PRO A 131 -10.78 -19.57 1.20
N GLU A 132 -10.71 -19.22 -0.08
CA GLU A 132 -10.15 -17.94 -0.53
C GLU A 132 -11.16 -16.80 -0.32
N SER A 133 -12.45 -17.04 -0.58
CA SER A 133 -13.51 -16.08 -0.27
C SER A 133 -13.65 -15.80 1.22
N ALA A 134 -13.37 -16.79 2.08
CA ALA A 134 -13.38 -16.58 3.54
C ALA A 134 -12.37 -15.53 3.98
N CYS A 135 -11.24 -15.37 3.27
CA CYS A 135 -10.26 -14.32 3.56
C CYS A 135 -10.87 -12.92 3.45
N LEU A 136 -11.92 -12.73 2.64
CA LEU A 136 -12.57 -11.43 2.45
C LEU A 136 -13.15 -10.87 3.75
N GLY A 137 -13.65 -11.73 4.64
CA GLY A 137 -14.22 -11.31 5.93
C GLY A 137 -13.17 -10.92 6.97
N ASP A 138 -11.93 -11.36 6.79
CA ASP A 138 -10.80 -11.11 7.71
C ASP A 138 -9.88 -9.97 7.21
N MET A 139 -10.20 -9.36 6.07
CA MET A 139 -9.37 -8.34 5.43
C MET A 139 -9.62 -6.97 6.06
N THR A 140 -8.72 -6.57 6.96
CA THR A 140 -8.74 -5.25 7.61
C THR A 140 -7.69 -4.29 7.05
N SER A 141 -6.79 -4.74 6.16
CA SER A 141 -5.64 -3.96 5.72
C SER A 141 -5.79 -3.43 4.29
N ILE A 142 -5.55 -2.13 4.13
CA ILE A 142 -5.46 -1.47 2.83
C ILE A 142 -4.00 -1.39 2.44
N ALA A 143 -3.64 -1.96 1.29
CA ALA A 143 -2.27 -1.90 0.79
C ALA A 143 -2.25 -1.80 -0.74
N SER A 144 -1.39 -0.93 -1.26
CA SER A 144 -1.05 -0.95 -2.67
C SER A 144 -0.46 -2.30 -3.07
N LEU A 145 -0.63 -2.71 -4.33
CA LEU A 145 -0.07 -3.97 -4.81
C LEU A 145 1.45 -4.02 -4.59
N PHE A 146 2.13 -2.89 -4.73
CA PHE A 146 3.56 -2.79 -4.46
C PHE A 146 3.93 -3.11 -3.00
N MET A 147 3.16 -2.61 -2.02
CA MET A 147 3.38 -2.94 -0.61
C MET A 147 3.09 -4.42 -0.32
N ALA A 148 2.02 -4.97 -0.89
CA ALA A 148 1.68 -6.38 -0.77
C ALA A 148 2.74 -7.30 -1.42
N ALA A 149 3.25 -6.92 -2.59
CA ALA A 149 4.34 -7.59 -3.28
C ALA A 149 5.63 -7.57 -2.45
N ARG A 150 5.98 -6.41 -1.87
CA ARG A 150 7.12 -6.27 -0.96
C ARG A 150 6.94 -7.11 0.31
N ALA A 151 5.73 -7.22 0.84
CA ALA A 151 5.45 -8.12 1.96
C ALA A 151 5.69 -9.59 1.59
N GLY A 152 5.27 -10.02 0.39
CA GLY A 152 5.58 -11.35 -0.14
C GLY A 152 7.08 -11.62 -0.27
N GLU A 153 7.85 -10.65 -0.75
CA GLU A 153 9.33 -10.72 -0.81
C GLU A 153 9.96 -10.90 0.57
N ARG A 154 9.49 -10.14 1.56
CA ARG A 154 9.96 -10.24 2.95
C ARG A 154 9.64 -11.59 3.57
N GLU A 155 8.44 -12.12 3.35
CA GLU A 155 8.06 -13.47 3.80
C GLU A 155 8.90 -14.55 3.14
N TRP A 156 9.20 -14.40 1.85
CA TRP A 156 10.07 -15.32 1.14
C TRP A 156 11.49 -15.30 1.74
N LEU A 157 12.09 -14.12 1.93
CA LEU A 157 13.40 -14.01 2.57
C LEU A 157 13.39 -14.57 3.99
N TRP A 158 12.32 -14.35 4.76
CA TRP A 158 12.20 -14.92 6.10
C TRP A 158 12.26 -16.45 6.11
N ARG A 159 11.59 -17.11 5.14
CA ARG A 159 11.56 -18.57 5.04
C ARG A 159 12.80 -19.19 4.42
N HIS A 160 13.41 -18.52 3.45
CA HIS A 160 14.48 -19.09 2.62
C HIS A 160 15.87 -18.53 2.93
N GLU A 161 15.96 -17.26 3.32
CA GLU A 161 17.21 -16.52 3.49
C GLU A 161 17.18 -15.65 4.77
N ARG A 162 16.77 -16.27 5.89
CA ARG A 162 16.51 -15.55 7.16
C ARG A 162 17.66 -14.67 7.63
N ALA A 163 18.91 -15.11 7.44
CA ALA A 163 20.10 -14.33 7.82
C ALA A 163 20.24 -13.04 7.00
N LEU A 164 19.95 -13.11 5.69
CA LEU A 164 19.95 -11.94 4.81
C LEU A 164 18.82 -11.00 5.23
N PHE A 165 17.62 -11.53 5.48
CA PHE A 165 16.48 -10.75 5.96
C PHE A 165 16.82 -9.96 7.23
N LEU A 166 17.36 -10.62 8.27
CA LEU A 166 17.67 -9.98 9.54
C LEU A 166 18.75 -8.91 9.42
N THR A 167 19.73 -9.11 8.53
CA THR A 167 20.79 -8.13 8.26
C THR A 167 20.20 -6.89 7.58
N ALA A 168 19.43 -7.10 6.51
CA ALA A 168 18.77 -6.02 5.78
C ALA A 168 17.74 -5.28 6.65
N TRP A 169 16.95 -6.00 7.45
CA TRP A 169 16.01 -5.41 8.41
C TRP A 169 16.71 -4.48 9.40
N ARG A 170 17.81 -4.92 10.02
CA ARG A 170 18.58 -4.08 10.95
C ARG A 170 19.18 -2.85 10.28
N GLN A 171 19.62 -2.98 9.03
CA GLN A 171 20.10 -1.85 8.25
C GLN A 171 18.96 -0.89 7.90
N ASP A 172 17.78 -1.40 7.56
CA ASP A 172 16.57 -0.60 7.34
C ASP A 172 16.15 0.12 8.63
N GLU A 173 16.23 -0.53 9.79
CA GLU A 173 15.95 0.11 11.08
C GLU A 173 16.99 1.17 11.45
N ALA A 174 18.26 0.95 11.13
CA ALA A 174 19.34 1.90 11.41
C ALA A 174 19.34 3.10 10.45
N THR A 175 18.87 2.91 9.21
CA THR A 175 18.75 3.97 8.19
C THR A 175 17.35 4.59 8.13
N GLY A 176 16.38 3.94 8.75
CA GLY A 176 15.01 4.40 8.84
C GLY A 176 14.99 5.78 9.47
N SER A 177 14.40 6.75 8.75
CA SER A 177 13.99 8.03 9.33
C SER A 177 13.34 7.76 10.67
N PRO A 178 13.66 8.55 11.72
CA PRO A 178 13.32 8.22 13.09
C PRO A 178 11.84 7.84 13.20
N ARG A 179 11.59 6.56 13.52
CA ARG A 179 10.29 6.12 14.05
C ARG A 179 10.08 6.92 15.32
N THR A 180 9.32 8.00 15.21
CA THR A 180 8.88 8.85 16.32
C THR A 180 9.97 9.11 17.36
N THR A 181 11.02 9.83 16.98
CA THR A 181 11.65 10.68 17.98
C THR A 181 10.95 12.02 17.85
N THR A 182 10.34 12.47 18.95
CA THR A 182 10.05 13.87 19.27
C THR A 182 11.33 14.70 19.19
N GLY A 183 11.98 14.72 18.03
CA GLY A 183 13.17 15.50 17.76
C GLY A 183 12.70 16.93 17.70
N ASN A 184 12.90 17.67 18.79
CA ASN A 184 12.75 19.12 18.96
C ASN A 184 12.31 19.83 17.67
N LEU A 185 11.04 19.67 17.30
CA LEU A 185 10.46 20.51 16.28
C LEU A 185 10.30 21.85 16.98
N ALA A 186 11.03 22.86 16.50
CA ALA A 186 10.89 24.22 17.01
C ALA A 186 9.39 24.53 17.10
N ILE A 187 8.94 24.95 18.28
CA ILE A 187 7.52 25.24 18.52
C ILE A 187 7.10 26.31 17.52
N LYS A 188 6.27 25.92 16.55
CA LYS A 188 5.76 26.82 15.52
C LYS A 188 4.64 27.67 16.09
N ARG A 189 4.44 28.88 15.58
CA ARG A 189 3.23 29.64 15.87
C ARG A 189 2.11 29.18 14.94
N LEU A 190 0.85 29.40 15.35
CA LEU A 190 -0.31 29.09 14.48
C LEU A 190 -0.21 29.79 13.11
N ASP A 191 0.34 31.00 13.06
CA ASP A 191 0.54 31.72 11.80
C ASP A 191 1.56 31.04 10.89
N ASP A 192 2.56 30.36 11.44
CA ASP A 192 3.55 29.62 10.68
C ASP A 192 2.92 28.32 10.15
N LEU A 193 2.15 27.62 10.98
CA LEU A 193 1.36 26.44 10.58
C LEU A 193 0.34 26.74 9.47
N LEU A 194 -0.21 27.96 9.42
CA LEU A 194 -1.13 28.40 8.35
C LEU A 194 -0.43 28.70 7.02
N ARG A 195 0.87 29.01 7.03
CA ARG A 195 1.67 29.27 5.82
C ARG A 195 2.23 28.00 5.21
N GLU A 196 2.36 26.95 6.00
CA GLU A 196 2.84 25.65 5.55
C GLU A 196 1.78 24.89 4.76
N ASP A 197 2.24 23.94 3.94
CA ASP A 197 1.37 22.95 3.34
C ASP A 197 1.33 21.71 4.26
N PRO A 198 0.21 21.41 4.93
CA PRO A 198 0.14 20.23 5.78
C PRO A 198 0.36 18.96 4.94
N PHE A 199 1.17 18.05 5.46
CA PHE A 199 1.48 16.77 4.83
C PHE A 199 2.11 16.93 3.42
N PRO A 200 3.27 17.60 3.30
CA PRO A 200 3.93 17.77 2.01
C PRO A 200 4.27 16.43 1.35
N GLN A 201 4.69 15.45 2.17
CA GLN A 201 5.08 14.11 1.72
C GLN A 201 3.95 13.31 1.07
N TRP A 202 2.68 13.67 1.31
CA TRP A 202 1.53 13.02 0.68
C TRP A 202 1.36 13.42 -0.80
N SER A 203 2.19 14.33 -1.32
CA SER A 203 2.22 14.74 -2.73
C SER A 203 3.35 14.10 -3.54
N ASP A 204 4.30 13.45 -2.86
CA ASP A 204 5.61 13.12 -3.43
C ASP A 204 5.76 11.59 -3.60
N GLY A 205 5.11 11.01 -4.62
CA GLY A 205 5.42 9.60 -4.93
C GLY A 205 4.55 8.93 -5.97
N LEU A 206 5.18 7.97 -6.66
CA LEU A 206 4.63 7.04 -7.68
C LEU A 206 3.34 6.30 -7.26
N VAL A 207 2.97 6.34 -5.98
CA VAL A 207 1.73 5.81 -5.42
C VAL A 207 1.11 6.92 -4.56
N SER A 208 0.02 7.55 -5.04
CA SER A 208 -0.67 8.63 -4.32
C SER A 208 -1.53 8.09 -3.18
N MET A 209 -0.86 7.64 -2.11
CA MET A 209 -1.46 7.36 -0.82
C MET A 209 -1.03 8.45 0.18
N PRO A 210 -1.98 9.04 0.93
CA PRO A 210 -3.42 8.81 0.84
C PRO A 210 -4.05 9.43 -0.44
N PRO A 211 -5.30 9.06 -0.79
CA PRO A 211 -5.99 9.58 -1.97
C PRO A 211 -6.03 11.11 -2.03
N ALA A 212 -5.94 11.69 -3.23
CA ALA A 212 -5.92 13.15 -3.41
C ALA A 212 -7.14 13.87 -2.78
N THR A 213 -8.30 13.22 -2.78
CA THR A 213 -9.52 13.69 -2.12
C THR A 213 -9.34 13.75 -0.60
N PHE A 214 -8.74 12.71 0.00
CA PHE A 214 -8.40 12.67 1.42
C PHE A 214 -7.32 13.70 1.77
N VAL A 215 -6.25 13.82 0.97
CA VAL A 215 -5.21 14.84 1.16
C VAL A 215 -5.81 16.24 1.17
N THR A 216 -6.68 16.55 0.20
CA THR A 216 -7.37 17.85 0.12
C THR A 216 -8.21 18.11 1.37
N MET A 217 -9.00 17.12 1.80
CA MET A 217 -9.82 17.20 3.01
C MET A 217 -8.95 17.39 4.26
N ALA A 218 -7.90 16.61 4.42
CA ALA A 218 -7.00 16.65 5.57
C ALA A 218 -6.32 18.02 5.69
N ARG A 219 -5.80 18.56 4.59
CA ARG A 219 -5.22 19.91 4.54
C ARG A 219 -6.25 20.97 4.91
N ALA A 220 -7.47 20.86 4.41
CA ALA A 220 -8.56 21.77 4.76
C ALA A 220 -8.94 21.68 6.25
N ALA A 221 -8.99 20.47 6.81
CA ALA A 221 -9.29 20.24 8.22
C ALA A 221 -8.23 20.88 9.14
N ILE A 222 -6.94 20.68 8.84
CA ILE A 222 -5.83 21.29 9.57
C ILE A 222 -5.88 22.81 9.48
N ARG A 223 -6.00 23.38 8.28
CA ARG A 223 -6.08 24.83 8.08
C ARG A 223 -7.28 25.44 8.82
N LYS A 224 -8.45 24.82 8.73
CA LYS A 224 -9.65 25.26 9.45
C LYS A 224 -9.42 25.25 10.96
N THR A 225 -8.81 24.20 11.49
CA THR A 225 -8.51 24.08 12.93
C THR A 225 -7.60 25.22 13.40
N CYS A 226 -6.55 25.55 12.64
CA CYS A 226 -5.69 26.69 12.94
C CYS A 226 -6.45 28.04 12.89
N LEU A 227 -7.34 28.22 11.91
CA LEU A 227 -8.17 29.42 11.79
C LEU A 227 -9.17 29.56 12.95
N ASP A 228 -9.84 28.46 13.33
CA ASP A 228 -10.79 28.42 14.44
C ASP A 228 -10.08 28.77 15.76
N LEU A 229 -8.89 28.21 16.00
CA LEU A 229 -8.08 28.54 17.18
C LEU A 229 -7.60 30.00 17.18
N LYS A 230 -7.28 30.55 16.01
CA LYS A 230 -6.91 31.97 15.88
C LYS A 230 -8.10 32.88 16.17
N ALA A 231 -9.31 32.52 15.73
CA ALA A 231 -10.54 33.26 15.99
C ALA A 231 -10.91 33.33 17.47
N LEU A 232 -10.55 32.31 18.27
CA LEU A 232 -10.69 32.32 19.73
C LEU A 232 -9.76 33.33 20.43
N GLY A 233 -8.77 33.89 19.71
CA GLY A 233 -7.83 34.86 20.24
C GLY A 233 -6.67 34.25 21.04
N PRO A 234 -5.79 35.09 21.61
CA PRO A 234 -4.57 34.64 22.31
C PRO A 234 -4.83 34.08 23.72
N ARG A 235 -5.97 34.39 24.34
CA ARG A 235 -6.34 33.93 25.70
C ARG A 235 -7.37 32.80 25.69
N ARG A 236 -7.25 31.89 24.73
CA ARG A 236 -8.15 30.73 24.61
C ARG A 236 -7.92 29.76 25.76
N THR A 237 -9.01 29.24 26.33
CA THR A 237 -8.95 28.24 27.39
C THR A 237 -8.58 26.85 26.85
N GLN A 238 -8.13 25.97 27.74
CA GLN A 238 -7.87 24.56 27.40
C GLN A 238 -9.13 23.87 26.86
N SER A 239 -10.30 24.13 27.46
CA SER A 239 -11.58 23.57 27.02
C SER A 239 -11.98 24.01 25.61
N GLN A 240 -11.83 25.31 25.30
CA GLN A 240 -12.09 25.81 23.94
C GLN A 240 -11.12 25.20 22.92
N THR A 241 -9.84 25.05 23.30
CA THR A 241 -8.83 24.41 22.45
C THR A 241 -9.16 22.94 22.21
N ALA A 242 -9.51 22.21 23.27
CA ALA A 242 -9.90 20.80 23.19
C ALA A 242 -11.14 20.60 22.31
N HIS A 243 -12.13 21.49 22.40
CA HIS A 243 -13.31 21.44 21.55
C HIS A 243 -12.96 21.55 20.05
N VAL A 244 -12.11 22.51 19.69
CA VAL A 244 -11.68 22.71 18.30
C VAL A 244 -10.81 21.55 17.79
N LEU A 245 -9.91 21.03 18.63
CA LEU A 245 -9.11 19.85 18.28
C LEU A 245 -9.99 18.60 18.12
N ARG A 246 -10.98 18.39 18.97
CA ARG A 246 -11.92 17.27 18.84
C ARG A 246 -12.71 17.34 17.53
N GLN A 247 -13.21 18.52 17.16
CA GLN A 247 -13.85 18.70 15.85
C GLN A 247 -12.91 18.39 14.66
N CYS A 248 -11.60 18.58 14.83
CA CYS A 248 -10.62 18.15 13.83
C CYS A 248 -10.53 16.62 13.77
N ILE A 249 -10.37 15.96 14.91
CA ILE A 249 -10.32 14.49 15.01
C ILE A 249 -11.61 13.86 14.48
N ASP A 250 -12.78 14.40 14.79
CA ASP A 250 -14.07 13.90 14.30
C ASP A 250 -14.16 13.90 12.76
N ARG A 251 -13.52 14.86 12.07
CA ARG A 251 -13.44 14.86 10.60
C ARG A 251 -12.59 13.70 10.07
N PHE A 252 -11.50 13.38 10.76
CA PHE A 252 -10.67 12.22 10.44
C PHE A 252 -11.38 10.91 10.77
N ASN A 253 -12.08 10.81 11.90
CA ASN A 253 -12.93 9.65 12.24
C ASN A 253 -13.98 9.42 11.15
N ALA A 254 -14.71 10.47 10.75
CA ALA A 254 -15.71 10.37 9.69
C ALA A 254 -15.11 9.96 8.33
N ALA A 255 -13.90 10.45 8.00
CA ALA A 255 -13.21 10.06 6.77
C ALA A 255 -12.73 8.59 6.82
N HIS A 256 -12.18 8.15 7.95
CA HIS A 256 -11.79 6.76 8.14
C HIS A 256 -13.00 5.82 8.15
N ALA A 257 -14.09 6.17 8.82
CA ALA A 257 -15.31 5.35 8.83
C ALA A 257 -15.90 5.16 7.43
N ARG A 258 -15.75 6.16 6.54
CA ARG A 258 -16.21 6.07 5.15
C ARG A 258 -15.28 5.26 4.26
N ASP A 259 -13.97 5.49 4.38
CA ASP A 259 -13.01 5.05 3.36
C ASP A 259 -11.91 4.10 3.89
N GLY A 260 -11.79 3.92 5.20
CA GLY A 260 -10.75 3.10 5.86
C GLY A 260 -9.31 3.62 5.67
N ILE A 261 -9.13 4.86 5.20
CA ILE A 261 -7.85 5.34 4.61
C ILE A 261 -6.73 5.57 5.64
N ILE A 262 -7.05 5.77 6.92
CA ILE A 262 -6.05 6.18 7.92
C ILE A 262 -5.37 4.95 8.51
N GLU A 263 -4.12 4.72 8.12
CA GLU A 263 -3.27 3.64 8.61
C GLU A 263 -2.15 4.20 9.51
N THR A 264 -1.13 3.40 9.82
CA THR A 264 -0.07 3.77 10.77
C THR A 264 0.72 5.02 10.37
N GLU A 265 1.04 5.19 9.09
CA GLU A 265 1.81 6.34 8.59
C GLU A 265 0.97 7.62 8.57
N GLU A 266 -0.28 7.51 8.10
CA GLU A 266 -1.22 8.62 8.11
C GLU A 266 -1.54 9.05 9.54
N ARG A 267 -1.74 8.10 10.46
CA ARG A 267 -1.91 8.36 11.89
C ARG A 267 -0.76 9.16 12.45
N ALA A 268 0.47 8.68 12.25
CA ALA A 268 1.66 9.33 12.78
C ALA A 268 1.78 10.76 12.25
N ALA A 269 1.52 10.97 10.95
CA ALA A 269 1.54 12.29 10.35
C ALA A 269 0.45 13.23 10.91
N ILE A 270 -0.80 12.76 10.98
CA ILE A 270 -1.94 13.55 11.51
C ILE A 270 -1.66 13.95 12.96
N MET A 271 -1.27 12.99 13.80
CA MET A 271 -1.03 13.24 15.22
C MET A 271 0.18 14.15 15.47
N ALA A 272 1.22 14.07 14.64
CA ALA A 272 2.35 15.00 14.71
C ALA A 272 1.92 16.46 14.44
N VAL A 273 1.00 16.67 13.50
CA VAL A 273 0.46 18.01 13.20
C VAL A 273 -0.50 18.47 14.31
N VAL A 274 -1.36 17.59 14.82
CA VAL A 274 -2.27 17.91 15.94
C VAL A 274 -1.48 18.29 17.19
N ALA A 275 -0.39 17.58 17.50
CA ALA A 275 0.48 17.89 18.62
C ALA A 275 1.16 19.26 18.47
N GLN A 276 1.61 19.62 17.25
CA GLN A 276 2.12 20.95 16.96
C GLN A 276 1.05 22.03 17.19
N ILE A 277 -0.18 21.83 16.70
CA ILE A 277 -1.28 22.78 16.90
C ILE A 277 -1.60 22.96 18.39
N ALA A 278 -1.68 21.87 19.14
CA ALA A 278 -1.94 21.89 20.59
C ALA A 278 -0.86 22.69 21.34
N THR A 279 0.41 22.45 20.98
CA THR A 279 1.57 23.18 21.53
C THR A 279 1.52 24.67 21.15
N SER A 280 1.25 25.00 19.88
CA SER A 280 1.09 26.39 19.41
C SER A 280 -0.09 27.12 20.07
N ALA A 281 -1.08 26.37 20.56
CA ALA A 281 -2.22 26.90 21.31
C ALA A 281 -1.95 27.05 22.82
N GLY A 282 -0.77 26.64 23.30
CA GLY A 282 -0.38 26.72 24.70
C GLY A 282 -0.89 25.57 25.57
N HIS A 283 -1.41 24.49 24.97
CA HIS A 283 -2.04 23.36 25.65
C HIS A 283 -1.47 22.04 25.12
N ALA A 284 -0.15 21.84 25.29
CA ALA A 284 0.58 20.70 24.71
C ALA A 284 0.09 19.33 25.23
N ASP A 285 -0.43 19.29 26.46
CA ASP A 285 -1.06 18.14 27.09
C ASP A 285 -2.28 17.60 26.31
N LEU A 286 -2.94 18.46 25.53
CA LEU A 286 -4.05 18.04 24.67
C LEU A 286 -3.61 17.12 23.52
N ALA A 287 -2.32 17.01 23.22
CA ALA A 287 -1.82 16.08 22.21
C ALA A 287 -2.08 14.61 22.60
N GLU A 288 -1.81 14.26 23.86
CA GLU A 288 -2.09 12.92 24.39
C GLU A 288 -3.61 12.67 24.48
N ALA A 289 -4.36 13.67 24.95
CA ALA A 289 -5.82 13.57 24.99
C ALA A 289 -6.42 13.37 23.60
N ALA A 290 -5.89 14.03 22.57
CA ALA A 290 -6.36 13.87 21.20
C ALA A 290 -6.19 12.45 20.66
N ASP A 291 -5.16 11.72 21.09
CA ASP A 291 -4.98 10.31 20.71
C ASP A 291 -6.11 9.42 21.25
N THR A 292 -6.76 9.80 22.35
CA THR A 292 -7.89 9.03 22.91
C THR A 292 -9.22 9.29 22.21
N TRP A 293 -9.30 10.29 21.33
CA TRP A 293 -10.55 10.66 20.63
C TRP A 293 -10.66 10.04 19.24
N ARG A 294 -9.60 9.40 18.74
CA ARG A 294 -9.59 8.77 17.42
C ARG A 294 -10.26 7.40 17.44
N GLU A 295 -10.79 7.00 16.30
CA GLU A 295 -11.41 5.69 16.07
C GLU A 295 -10.63 4.83 15.05
N TRP A 296 -9.41 5.26 14.68
CA TRP A 296 -8.52 4.70 13.67
C TRP A 296 -7.09 4.56 14.19
#